data_AF-A0A520ZR31-F1
#
_entry.id   AF-A0A520ZR31-F1
#
_cell.length_a   1.000
_cell.length_b   1.000
_cell.length_c   1.000
_cell.angle_alpha   90.00
_cell.angle_beta   90.00
_cell.angle_gamma   90.00
#
_symmetry.space_group_name_H-M   'P 1'
#
loop_
_entity.id
_entity.type
_entity.pdbx_description
1 polymer ?
#
loop_
_entity_poly.entity_id
_entity_poly.type
_entity_poly.pdbx_seq_one_letter_code
_entity_poly.pdbx_strand_id
1 'polypeptide(L)'
;MTTAADERRDAEVGEGLIAALGFLALAAVNLILWPIDYPPLVDLPNHLARHAIQCDPESGLARYYEYGFVWVPNLTAELIHALPMACASLLTTQKVLIQLATTGLLASVLVLHFAVWRRWSVWPLLAAFASHHMAFAYGFENYMLAMPPVLLVLAVWFTMAGCGPVARLLAMVPLAGAVYVLHVYAFAFLFGAIALLEAGFWWRGRARMSG
;
A
#
# COMPACT_ATOMS: atom_id res chain seq x y z
N MET A 1 37.07 -24.29 6.03
CA MET A 1 36.05 -25.04 6.76
C MET A 1 35.02 -24.02 7.21
N THR A 2 33.95 -23.84 6.42
CA THR A 2 32.85 -22.92 6.72
C THR A 2 32.13 -23.41 7.98
N THR A 3 31.75 -22.47 8.86
CA THR A 3 31.04 -22.82 10.08
C THR A 3 29.54 -22.91 9.80
N ALA A 4 28.77 -23.64 10.61
CA ALA A 4 27.31 -23.72 10.46
C ALA A 4 26.60 -22.35 10.54
N ALA A 5 27.24 -21.34 11.16
CA ALA A 5 26.76 -19.95 11.16
C ALA A 5 26.96 -19.25 9.82
N ASP A 6 28.03 -19.59 9.09
CA ASP A 6 28.31 -19.07 7.76
C ASP A 6 27.31 -19.64 6.74
N GLU A 7 27.04 -20.94 6.81
CA GLU A 7 26.05 -21.62 5.95
C GLU A 7 24.63 -21.08 6.16
N ARG A 8 24.23 -20.78 7.41
CA ARG A 8 22.95 -20.13 7.69
C ARG A 8 22.85 -18.73 7.12
N ARG A 9 23.92 -17.94 7.25
CA ARG A 9 23.96 -16.58 6.72
C ARG A 9 23.87 -16.59 5.19
N ASP A 10 24.60 -17.50 4.54
CA ASP A 10 24.58 -17.65 3.09
C ASP A 10 23.20 -18.09 2.58
N ALA A 11 22.53 -18.98 3.30
CA ALA A 11 21.15 -19.38 3.00
C ALA A 11 20.16 -18.21 3.13
N GLU A 12 20.27 -17.40 4.20
CA GLU A 12 19.42 -16.21 4.38
C GLU A 12 19.66 -15.15 3.30
N VAL A 13 20.92 -14.93 2.90
CA VAL A 13 21.28 -14.06 1.78
C VAL A 13 20.70 -14.60 0.46
N GLY A 14 20.78 -15.92 0.24
CA GLY A 14 20.19 -16.59 -0.90
C GLY A 14 18.68 -16.41 -0.98
N GLU A 15 17.95 -16.67 0.10
CA GLU A 15 16.49 -16.45 0.17
C GLU A 15 16.12 -14.99 -0.07
N GLY A 16 16.87 -14.04 0.51
CA GLY A 16 16.68 -12.62 0.29
C GLY A 16 16.86 -12.21 -1.18
N LEU A 17 17.90 -12.72 -1.84
CA LEU A 17 18.14 -12.48 -3.25
C LEU A 17 17.02 -13.04 -4.12
N ILE A 18 16.57 -14.27 -3.86
CA ILE A 18 15.48 -14.90 -4.61
C ILE A 18 14.18 -14.12 -4.41
N ALA A 19 13.88 -13.68 -3.18
CA ALA A 19 12.70 -12.85 -2.91
C ALA A 19 12.76 -11.52 -3.67
N ALA A 20 13.91 -10.86 -3.71
CA ALA A 20 14.12 -9.61 -4.44
C ALA A 20 13.97 -9.80 -5.96
N LEU A 21 14.59 -10.84 -6.54
CA LEU A 21 14.47 -11.18 -7.96
C LEU A 21 13.04 -11.55 -8.32
N GLY A 22 12.36 -12.32 -7.48
CA GLY A 22 10.94 -12.67 -7.65
C GLY A 22 10.04 -11.44 -7.61
N PHE A 23 10.28 -10.51 -6.68
CA PHE A 23 9.60 -9.21 -6.65
C PHE A 23 9.80 -8.43 -7.95
N LEU A 24 11.05 -8.29 -8.41
CA LEU A 24 11.37 -7.57 -9.65
C LEU A 24 10.72 -8.22 -10.87
N ALA A 25 10.71 -9.55 -10.95
CA ALA A 25 10.05 -10.28 -12.02
C ALA A 25 8.53 -10.03 -12.03
N LEU A 26 7.87 -10.09 -10.87
CA LEU A 26 6.43 -9.83 -10.75
C LEU A 26 6.09 -8.35 -11.04
N ALA A 27 6.93 -7.42 -10.59
CA ALA A 27 6.78 -6.01 -10.91
C ALA A 27 6.94 -5.76 -12.42
N ALA A 28 7.88 -6.44 -13.08
CA ALA A 28 8.06 -6.38 -14.52
C ALA A 28 6.88 -7.00 -15.28
N VAL A 29 6.27 -8.07 -14.78
CA VAL A 29 5.05 -8.65 -15.37
C VAL A 29 3.92 -7.62 -15.40
N ASN A 30 3.74 -6.81 -14.36
CA ASN A 30 2.72 -5.74 -14.35
C ASN A 30 2.93 -4.68 -15.44
N LEU A 31 4.15 -4.54 -15.99
CA LEU A 31 4.42 -3.64 -17.13
C LEU A 31 3.68 -4.06 -18.40
N ILE A 32 3.10 -5.27 -18.48
CA ILE A 32 2.23 -5.68 -19.60
C ILE A 32 1.02 -4.75 -19.77
N LEU A 33 0.65 -4.00 -18.73
CA LEU A 33 -0.45 -3.02 -18.78
C LEU A 33 -0.03 -1.67 -19.39
N TRP A 34 1.26 -1.35 -19.45
CA TRP A 34 1.75 -0.05 -19.96
C TRP A 34 1.39 0.29 -21.42
N PRO A 35 1.38 -0.65 -22.39
CA PRO A 35 0.92 -0.34 -23.74
C PRO A 35 -0.60 -0.15 -23.83
N ILE A 36 -1.36 -0.42 -22.76
CA ILE A 36 -2.82 -0.28 -22.73
C ILE A 36 -3.17 1.07 -22.11
N ASP A 37 -3.67 2.01 -22.91
CA ASP A 37 -4.03 3.34 -22.40
C ASP A 37 -5.25 3.32 -21.47
N TYR A 38 -6.22 2.45 -21.79
CA TYR A 38 -7.46 2.31 -21.03
C TYR A 38 -7.64 0.83 -20.65
N PRO A 39 -6.92 0.33 -19.63
CA PRO A 39 -7.22 -0.98 -19.09
C PRO A 39 -8.68 -1.03 -18.62
N PRO A 40 -9.35 -2.18 -18.67
CA PRO A 40 -10.78 -2.31 -18.41
C PRO A 40 -11.10 -2.22 -16.90
N LEU A 41 -10.71 -1.11 -16.27
CA LEU A 41 -11.03 -0.77 -14.90
C LEU A 41 -12.30 0.09 -14.91
N VAL A 42 -13.33 -0.35 -14.20
CA VAL A 42 -14.69 0.22 -14.32
C VAL A 42 -14.71 1.73 -14.08
N ASP A 43 -14.04 2.21 -13.03
CA ASP A 43 -14.07 3.62 -12.62
C ASP A 43 -12.91 4.46 -13.19
N LEU A 44 -12.01 3.87 -13.98
CA LEU A 44 -10.88 4.60 -14.56
C LEU A 44 -11.29 5.83 -15.38
N PRO A 45 -12.32 5.78 -16.25
CA PRO A 45 -12.76 6.96 -16.98
C PRO A 45 -13.19 8.12 -16.06
N ASN A 46 -13.81 7.80 -14.92
CA ASN A 46 -14.24 8.80 -13.94
C ASN A 46 -13.03 9.46 -13.27
N HIS A 47 -12.02 8.69 -12.86
CA HIS A 47 -10.77 9.22 -12.32
C HIS A 47 -10.05 10.14 -13.31
N LEU A 48 -9.89 9.71 -14.57
CA LEU A 48 -9.26 10.52 -15.61
C LEU A 48 -10.02 11.82 -15.87
N ALA A 49 -11.36 11.78 -15.94
CA ALA A 49 -12.19 12.96 -16.15
C ALA A 49 -12.05 13.96 -14.99
N ARG A 50 -12.07 13.47 -13.75
CA ARG A 50 -11.89 14.31 -12.57
C ARG A 50 -10.52 14.99 -12.55
N HIS A 51 -9.46 14.25 -12.84
CA HIS A 51 -8.11 14.80 -12.85
C HIS A 51 -7.84 15.71 -14.05
N ALA A 52 -8.53 15.51 -15.18
CA ALA A 52 -8.51 16.48 -16.28
C ALA A 52 -9.06 17.84 -15.86
N ILE A 53 -10.17 17.87 -15.12
CA ILE A 53 -10.75 19.10 -14.58
C ILE A 53 -9.85 19.71 -13.50
N GLN A 54 -9.24 18.89 -12.63
CA GLN A 54 -8.29 19.36 -11.61
C GLN A 54 -7.03 20.00 -12.21
N CYS A 55 -6.47 19.39 -13.26
CA CYS A 55 -5.22 19.82 -13.87
C CYS A 55 -5.39 21.01 -14.84
N ASP A 56 -6.58 21.19 -15.40
CA ASP A 56 -6.92 22.32 -16.27
C ASP A 56 -8.32 22.89 -15.92
N PRO A 57 -8.43 23.61 -14.79
CA PRO A 57 -9.70 24.14 -14.29
C PRO A 57 -10.31 25.20 -15.21
N GLU A 58 -9.51 25.83 -16.07
CA GLU A 58 -9.93 26.86 -17.03
C GLU A 58 -10.20 26.29 -18.43
N SER A 59 -10.18 24.95 -18.57
CA SER A 59 -10.43 24.27 -19.83
C SER A 59 -11.83 24.59 -20.39
N GLY A 60 -12.10 24.15 -21.63
CA GLY A 60 -13.44 24.24 -22.21
C GLY A 60 -14.54 23.57 -21.38
N LEU A 61 -14.19 22.72 -20.40
CA LEU A 61 -15.11 22.09 -19.46
C LEU A 61 -15.53 23.02 -18.31
N ALA A 62 -14.81 24.12 -18.06
CA ALA A 62 -15.10 25.09 -17.00
C ALA A 62 -16.52 25.69 -17.07
N ARG A 63 -17.13 25.66 -18.27
CA ARG A 63 -18.52 26.09 -18.50
C ARG A 63 -19.58 25.13 -17.94
N TYR A 64 -19.19 23.90 -17.60
CA TYR A 64 -20.08 22.85 -17.09
C TYR A 64 -19.66 22.33 -15.71
N TYR A 65 -18.35 22.37 -15.40
CA TYR A 65 -17.78 21.80 -14.20
C TYR A 65 -16.82 22.79 -13.55
N GLU A 66 -16.85 22.83 -12.23
CA GLU A 66 -15.88 23.57 -11.41
C GLU A 66 -15.04 22.57 -10.60
N TYR A 67 -13.73 22.79 -10.57
CA TYR A 67 -12.87 22.04 -9.66
C TYR A 67 -12.98 22.61 -8.25
N GLY A 68 -13.59 21.85 -7.34
CA GLY A 68 -13.62 22.15 -5.91
C GLY A 68 -12.81 21.12 -5.12
N PHE A 69 -11.71 21.54 -4.50
CA PHE A 69 -11.02 20.68 -3.54
C PHE A 69 -11.88 20.51 -2.29
N VAL A 70 -12.19 19.26 -1.94
CA VAL A 70 -12.96 18.91 -0.75
C VAL A 70 -12.16 17.93 0.09
N TRP A 71 -12.07 18.20 1.39
CA TRP A 71 -11.37 17.32 2.31
C TRP A 71 -12.26 16.10 2.66
N VAL A 72 -11.99 14.98 1.99
CA VAL A 72 -12.66 13.70 2.22
C VAL A 72 -11.63 12.58 2.42
N PRO A 73 -11.92 11.51 3.17
CA PRO A 73 -11.00 10.39 3.35
C PRO A 73 -10.97 9.47 2.12
N ASN A 74 -10.58 10.04 0.99
CA ASN A 74 -10.50 9.43 -0.34
C ASN A 74 -9.70 10.37 -1.28
N LEU A 75 -8.48 10.75 -0.89
CA LEU A 75 -7.73 11.85 -1.53
C LEU A 75 -6.43 11.43 -2.21
N THR A 76 -6.09 10.14 -2.28
CA THR A 76 -4.76 9.71 -2.71
C THR A 76 -4.37 10.27 -4.09
N ALA A 77 -5.19 10.06 -5.12
CA ALA A 77 -4.91 10.50 -6.48
C ALA A 77 -5.02 12.03 -6.63
N GLU A 78 -5.94 12.67 -5.91
CA GLU A 78 -6.08 14.14 -5.89
C GLU A 78 -4.83 14.82 -5.32
N LEU A 79 -4.26 14.28 -4.23
CA LEU A 79 -3.03 14.80 -3.65
C LEU A 79 -1.83 14.60 -4.59
N ILE A 80 -1.81 13.52 -5.38
CA ILE A 80 -0.77 13.30 -6.38
C ILE A 80 -0.90 14.30 -7.53
N HIS A 81 -2.12 14.55 -8.02
CA HIS A 81 -2.38 15.53 -9.07
C HIS A 81 -2.27 16.99 -8.59
N ALA A 82 -2.10 17.23 -7.29
CA ALA A 82 -1.67 18.54 -6.79
C ALA A 82 -0.21 18.86 -7.16
N LEU A 83 0.59 17.85 -7.55
CA LEU A 83 1.94 18.04 -8.09
C LEU A 83 1.84 18.38 -9.58
N PRO A 84 2.36 19.53 -10.06
CA PRO A 84 2.22 19.94 -11.47
C PRO A 84 2.75 18.91 -12.48
N MET A 85 3.80 18.16 -12.12
CA MET A 85 4.35 17.10 -12.96
C MET A 85 3.38 15.95 -13.21
N ALA A 86 2.46 15.68 -12.28
CA ALA A 86 1.43 14.65 -12.45
C ALA A 86 0.37 15.07 -13.48
N CYS A 87 0.22 16.38 -13.72
CA CYS A 87 -0.70 16.92 -14.72
C CYS A 87 -0.11 16.99 -16.14
N ALA A 88 1.20 16.78 -16.31
CA ALA A 88 1.86 16.85 -17.62
C ALA A 88 1.37 15.75 -18.59
N SER A 89 1.01 14.59 -18.06
CA SER A 89 0.38 13.50 -18.80
C SER A 89 -0.46 12.64 -17.86
N LEU A 90 -1.79 12.84 -17.89
CA LEU A 90 -2.72 12.07 -17.06
C LEU A 90 -2.60 10.57 -17.29
N LEU A 91 -2.46 10.14 -18.55
CA LEU A 91 -2.30 8.72 -18.89
C LEU A 91 -1.01 8.14 -18.31
N THR A 92 0.10 8.87 -18.37
CA THR A 92 1.37 8.41 -17.79
C THR A 92 1.27 8.34 -16.27
N THR A 93 0.73 9.37 -15.62
CA THR A 93 0.49 9.38 -14.18
C THR A 93 -0.36 8.19 -13.78
N GLN A 94 -1.47 7.95 -14.47
CA GLN A 94 -2.36 6.82 -14.22
C GLN A 94 -1.65 5.46 -14.34
N LYS A 95 -0.81 5.27 -15.37
CA LYS A 95 -0.01 4.04 -15.53
C LYS A 95 0.94 3.84 -14.35
N VAL A 96 1.55 4.92 -13.87
CA VAL A 96 2.41 4.90 -12.67
C VAL A 96 1.59 4.55 -11.42
N LEU A 97 0.39 5.11 -11.25
CA LEU A 97 -0.49 4.82 -10.11
C LEU A 97 -0.94 3.35 -10.08
N ILE A 98 -1.35 2.79 -11.21
CA ILE A 98 -1.69 1.36 -11.33
C ILE A 98 -0.49 0.47 -10.99
N GLN A 99 0.69 0.84 -11.49
CA GLN A 99 1.93 0.11 -11.19
C GLN A 99 2.27 0.20 -9.69
N LEU A 100 2.13 1.38 -9.08
CA LEU A 100 2.41 1.60 -7.66
C LEU A 100 1.42 0.86 -6.77
N ALA A 101 0.14 0.85 -7.12
CA ALA A 101 -0.89 0.15 -6.37
C ALA A 101 -0.62 -1.37 -6.33
N THR A 102 -0.31 -1.96 -7.48
CA THR A 102 -0.08 -3.41 -7.60
C THR A 102 1.26 -3.86 -7.00
N THR A 103 2.34 -3.16 -7.30
CA THR A 103 3.69 -3.51 -6.81
C THR A 103 3.96 -3.04 -5.39
N GLY A 104 3.38 -1.90 -5.00
CA GLY A 104 3.42 -1.41 -3.63
C GLY A 104 2.79 -2.40 -2.68
N LEU A 105 1.66 -3.01 -3.05
CA LEU A 105 1.04 -4.06 -2.23
C LEU A 105 2.03 -5.20 -1.99
N LEU A 106 2.62 -5.75 -3.05
CA LEU A 106 3.60 -6.82 -2.97
C LEU A 106 4.81 -6.45 -2.10
N ALA A 107 5.37 -5.25 -2.31
CA ALA A 107 6.50 -4.74 -1.53
C ALA A 107 6.15 -4.62 -0.04
N SER A 108 4.97 -4.08 0.27
CA SER A 108 4.52 -3.89 1.65
C SER A 108 4.24 -5.21 2.38
N VAL A 109 3.79 -6.26 1.69
CA VAL A 109 3.67 -7.61 2.27
C VAL A 109 5.04 -8.20 2.59
N LEU A 110 6.03 -8.03 1.71
CA LEU A 110 7.43 -8.45 1.97
C LEU A 110 8.00 -7.73 3.20
N VAL A 111 7.80 -6.42 3.30
CA VAL A 111 8.24 -5.61 4.46
C VAL A 111 7.54 -6.06 5.74
N LEU A 112 6.22 -6.26 5.70
CA LEU A 112 5.46 -6.75 6.85
C LEU A 112 5.94 -8.15 7.28
N HIS A 113 6.21 -9.04 6.33
CA HIS A 113 6.77 -10.35 6.63
C HIS A 113 8.12 -10.21 7.35
N PHE A 114 9.03 -9.40 6.82
CA PHE A 114 10.31 -9.18 7.47
C PHE A 114 10.16 -8.56 8.87
N ALA A 115 9.22 -7.64 9.07
CA ALA A 115 8.97 -7.03 10.38
C ALA A 115 8.50 -8.05 11.42
N VAL A 116 7.68 -9.04 11.02
CA VAL A 116 7.15 -10.08 11.92
C VAL A 116 8.16 -11.19 12.17
N TRP A 117 8.80 -11.72 11.13
CA TRP A 117 9.63 -12.93 11.23
C TRP A 117 11.14 -12.66 11.24
N ARG A 118 11.56 -11.41 10.98
CA ARG A 118 12.97 -10.97 10.93
C ARG A 118 13.86 -11.78 9.97
N ARG A 119 13.24 -12.36 8.94
CA ARG A 119 13.90 -13.10 7.87
C ARG A 119 13.21 -12.82 6.54
N TRP A 120 13.97 -12.93 5.46
CA TRP A 120 13.39 -12.89 4.12
C TRP A 120 12.73 -14.23 3.79
N SER A 121 11.79 -14.19 2.85
CA SER A 121 11.17 -15.39 2.33
C SER A 121 10.53 -15.10 0.98
N VAL A 122 10.37 -16.15 0.16
CA VAL A 122 9.65 -16.09 -1.11
C VAL A 122 8.13 -16.20 -0.92
N TRP A 123 7.67 -16.75 0.20
CA TRP A 123 6.23 -16.95 0.46
C TRP A 123 5.36 -15.70 0.37
N PRO A 124 5.80 -14.51 0.84
CA PRO A 124 5.07 -13.25 0.63
C PRO A 124 4.77 -12.93 -0.83
N LEU A 125 5.55 -13.46 -1.79
CA LEU A 125 5.31 -13.21 -3.21
C LEU A 125 3.99 -13.81 -3.72
N LEU A 126 3.41 -14.77 -2.99
CA LEU A 126 2.07 -15.28 -3.28
C LEU A 126 1.00 -14.18 -3.17
N ALA A 127 1.28 -13.05 -2.51
CA ALA A 127 0.38 -11.90 -2.50
C ALA A 127 0.14 -11.32 -3.91
N ALA A 128 0.99 -11.59 -4.90
CA ALA A 128 0.77 -11.18 -6.28
C ALA A 128 -0.53 -11.74 -6.87
N PHE A 129 -0.97 -12.93 -6.43
CA PHE A 129 -2.28 -13.48 -6.82
C PHE A 129 -3.45 -12.64 -6.32
N ALA A 130 -3.27 -11.91 -5.21
CA ALA A 130 -4.26 -11.01 -4.65
C ALA A 130 -4.17 -9.57 -5.21
N SER A 131 -3.14 -9.23 -5.99
CA SER A 131 -2.96 -7.86 -6.54
C SER A 131 -4.03 -7.48 -7.57
N HIS A 132 -4.65 -8.45 -8.25
CA HIS A 132 -5.67 -8.24 -9.28
C HIS A 132 -7.05 -8.75 -8.81
N HIS A 133 -7.49 -8.26 -7.66
CA HIS A 133 -8.77 -8.62 -7.03
C HIS A 133 -9.92 -7.74 -7.54
N MET A 134 -11.13 -7.96 -7.03
CA MET A 134 -12.33 -7.21 -7.47
C MET A 134 -12.20 -5.69 -7.36
N ALA A 135 -11.59 -5.15 -6.29
CA ALA A 135 -11.41 -3.70 -6.17
C ALA A 135 -10.44 -3.15 -7.23
N PHE A 136 -9.45 -3.95 -7.67
CA PHE A 136 -8.61 -3.64 -8.83
C PHE A 136 -9.49 -3.54 -10.08
N ALA A 137 -10.29 -4.56 -10.38
CA ALA A 137 -11.14 -4.58 -11.57
C ALA A 137 -12.16 -3.42 -11.61
N TYR A 138 -12.65 -2.99 -10.45
CA TYR A 138 -13.52 -1.81 -10.36
C TYR A 138 -12.79 -0.47 -10.49
N GLY A 139 -11.46 -0.45 -10.40
CA GLY A 139 -10.69 0.78 -10.46
C GLY A 139 -10.81 1.64 -9.21
N PHE A 140 -10.94 1.04 -8.02
CA PHE A 140 -10.95 1.78 -6.74
C PHE A 140 -9.53 2.29 -6.40
N GLU A 141 -9.04 3.24 -7.19
CA GLU A 141 -7.65 3.68 -7.24
C GLU A 141 -7.14 4.12 -5.87
N ASN A 142 -7.86 5.05 -5.22
CA ASN A 142 -7.45 5.60 -3.93
C ASN A 142 -7.37 4.53 -2.84
N TYR A 143 -8.30 3.56 -2.84
CA TYR A 143 -8.24 2.40 -1.95
C TYR A 143 -6.99 1.56 -2.20
N MET A 144 -6.73 1.22 -3.47
CA MET A 144 -5.62 0.36 -3.82
C MET A 144 -4.27 1.01 -3.52
N LEU A 145 -4.13 2.32 -3.71
CA LEU A 145 -2.94 3.08 -3.35
C LEU A 145 -2.79 3.26 -1.83
N ALA A 146 -3.90 3.22 -1.06
CA ALA A 146 -3.88 3.34 0.39
C ALA A 146 -3.55 2.03 1.14
N MET A 147 -3.76 0.86 0.53
CA MET A 147 -3.50 -0.43 1.16
C MET A 147 -2.01 -0.74 1.42
N PRO A 148 -1.05 -0.40 0.52
CA PRO A 148 0.37 -0.58 0.83
C PRO A 148 0.82 0.20 2.08
N PRO A 149 0.49 1.50 2.24
CA PRO A 149 0.68 2.22 3.49
C PRO A 149 0.13 1.50 4.73
N VAL A 150 -1.07 0.90 4.66
CA VAL A 150 -1.63 0.13 5.78
C VAL A 150 -0.69 -0.99 6.24
N LEU A 151 -0.18 -1.80 5.29
CA LEU A 151 0.72 -2.90 5.62
C LEU A 151 2.08 -2.42 6.12
N LEU A 152 2.58 -1.29 5.61
CA LEU A 152 3.80 -0.65 6.12
C LEU A 152 3.61 -0.10 7.54
N VAL A 153 2.46 0.50 7.84
CA VAL A 153 2.14 0.97 9.20
C VAL A 153 2.00 -0.21 10.16
N LEU A 154 1.39 -1.32 9.74
CA LEU A 154 1.38 -2.55 10.53
C LEU A 154 2.80 -3.09 10.77
N ALA A 155 3.69 -3.01 9.77
CA ALA A 155 5.08 -3.42 9.92
C ALA A 155 5.79 -2.56 10.99
N VAL A 156 5.59 -1.24 10.97
CA VAL A 156 6.08 -0.32 12.02
C VAL A 156 5.49 -0.71 13.38
N TRP A 157 4.19 -0.99 13.46
CA TRP A 157 3.55 -1.39 14.71
C TRP A 157 4.18 -2.64 15.33
N PHE A 158 4.52 -3.65 14.53
CA PHE A 158 5.21 -4.86 14.99
C PHE A 158 6.63 -4.59 15.49
N THR A 159 7.38 -3.70 14.83
CA THR A 159 8.74 -3.35 15.28
C THR A 159 8.75 -2.53 16.57
N MET A 160 7.63 -1.89 16.91
CA MET A 160 7.43 -1.15 18.15
C MET A 160 6.97 -2.00 19.35
N ALA A 161 7.07 -3.33 19.29
CA ALA A 161 6.67 -4.22 20.38
C ALA A 161 7.37 -3.93 21.72
N GLY A 162 8.62 -3.45 21.68
CA GLY A 162 9.39 -3.07 22.88
C GLY A 162 9.22 -1.62 23.34
N CYS A 163 8.45 -0.80 22.61
CA CYS A 163 8.28 0.61 22.91
C CYS A 163 7.19 0.84 23.97
N GLY A 164 7.36 1.87 24.80
CA GLY A 164 6.32 2.31 25.73
C GLY A 164 5.05 2.83 25.02
N PRO A 165 3.91 2.89 25.73
CA PRO A 165 2.61 3.23 25.14
C PRO A 165 2.59 4.64 24.52
N VAL A 166 3.28 5.60 25.12
CA VAL A 166 3.37 6.98 24.59
C VAL A 166 4.08 7.02 23.23
N ALA A 167 5.21 6.32 23.10
CA ALA A 167 5.95 6.26 21.85
C ALA A 167 5.11 5.59 20.74
N ARG A 168 4.42 4.48 21.08
CA ARG A 168 3.48 3.81 20.16
C ARG A 168 2.37 4.76 19.72
N LEU A 169 1.77 5.51 20.64
CA LEU A 169 0.70 6.46 20.31
C LEU A 169 1.21 7.59 19.39
N LEU A 170 2.35 8.21 19.73
CA LEU A 170 2.95 9.29 18.96
C LEU A 170 3.34 8.87 17.54
N ALA A 171 3.69 7.60 17.32
CA ALA A 171 3.96 7.09 15.98
C ALA A 171 2.67 6.67 15.25
N MET A 172 1.77 5.93 15.90
CA MET A 172 0.62 5.32 15.24
C MET A 172 -0.48 6.31 14.89
N VAL A 173 -0.71 7.34 15.72
CA VAL A 173 -1.74 8.36 15.44
C VAL A 173 -1.50 9.12 14.14
N PRO A 174 -0.32 9.73 13.89
CA PRO A 174 -0.08 10.42 12.62
C PRO A 174 -0.07 9.46 11.43
N LEU A 175 0.45 8.24 11.58
CA LEU A 175 0.44 7.23 10.52
C LEU A 175 -0.98 6.79 10.16
N ALA A 176 -1.83 6.53 11.16
CA ALA A 176 -3.23 6.20 10.93
C ALA A 176 -4.01 7.39 10.35
N GLY A 177 -3.71 8.62 10.80
CA GLY A 177 -4.26 9.85 10.24
C GLY A 177 -3.90 10.03 8.76
N ALA A 178 -2.65 9.74 8.38
CA ALA A 178 -2.23 9.75 6.98
C ALA A 178 -3.01 8.72 6.16
N VAL A 179 -3.13 7.48 6.63
CA VAL A 179 -3.94 6.45 5.97
C VAL A 179 -5.41 6.86 5.84
N TYR A 180 -5.98 7.53 6.86
CA TYR A 180 -7.35 8.06 6.81
C TYR A 180 -7.54 9.07 5.70
N VAL A 181 -6.61 10.02 5.55
CA VAL A 181 -6.63 11.00 4.44
C VAL A 181 -6.59 10.28 3.08
N LEU A 182 -5.76 9.24 2.96
CA LEU A 182 -5.66 8.47 1.73
C LEU A 182 -6.99 7.76 1.42
N HIS A 183 -7.52 6.97 2.36
CA HIS A 183 -8.78 6.26 2.17
C HIS A 183 -9.41 5.73 3.47
N VAL A 184 -10.71 5.98 3.68
CA VAL A 184 -11.45 5.57 4.89
C VAL A 184 -11.48 4.06 5.11
N TYR A 185 -11.69 3.25 4.07
CA TYR A 185 -11.72 1.79 4.23
C TYR A 185 -10.33 1.21 4.54
N ALA A 186 -9.26 1.83 4.04
CA ALA A 186 -7.90 1.42 4.37
C ALA A 186 -7.59 1.72 5.84
N PHE A 187 -8.02 2.88 6.32
CA PHE A 187 -7.97 3.24 7.74
C PHE A 187 -8.77 2.27 8.61
N ALA A 188 -10.00 1.94 8.21
CA ALA A 188 -10.84 0.98 8.94
C ALA A 188 -10.18 -0.41 9.02
N PHE A 189 -9.54 -0.87 7.94
CA PHE A 189 -8.78 -2.12 7.93
C PHE A 189 -7.59 -2.05 8.90
N LEU A 190 -6.79 -0.99 8.86
CA LEU A 190 -5.65 -0.79 9.78
C LEU A 190 -6.12 -0.81 11.24
N PHE A 191 -7.16 -0.04 11.55
CA PHE A 191 -7.73 0.04 12.88
C PHE A 191 -8.23 -1.33 13.35
N GLY A 192 -9.00 -2.04 12.52
CA GLY A 192 -9.52 -3.37 12.82
C GLY A 192 -8.40 -4.38 13.07
N ALA A 193 -7.36 -4.38 12.23
CA ALA A 193 -6.21 -5.26 12.38
C ALA A 193 -5.47 -5.02 13.72
N ILE A 194 -5.16 -3.76 14.05
CA ILE A 194 -4.51 -3.44 15.32
C ILE A 194 -5.41 -3.80 16.50
N ALA A 195 -6.70 -3.45 16.46
CA ALA A 195 -7.64 -3.75 17.53
C ALA A 195 -7.73 -5.27 17.81
N LEU A 196 -7.81 -6.09 16.76
CA LEU A 196 -7.83 -7.55 16.89
C LEU A 196 -6.52 -8.11 17.45
N LEU A 197 -5.38 -7.57 17.01
CA LEU A 197 -4.07 -7.99 17.51
C LEU A 197 -3.90 -7.66 18.99
N GLU A 198 -4.24 -6.44 19.41
CA GLU A 198 -4.18 -5.99 20.81
C GLU A 198 -5.14 -6.80 21.69
N ALA A 199 -6.38 -7.03 21.23
CA ALA A 199 -7.34 -7.89 21.93
C ALA A 199 -6.79 -9.32 22.11
N GLY A 200 -6.16 -9.87 21.06
CA GLY A 200 -5.55 -11.19 21.11
C GLY A 200 -4.36 -11.27 22.08
N PHE A 201 -3.52 -10.23 22.14
CA PHE A 201 -2.42 -10.16 23.11
C PHE A 201 -2.93 -10.06 24.55
N TRP A 202 -3.94 -9.24 24.78
CA TRP A 202 -4.57 -9.10 26.08
C TRP A 202 -5.22 -10.40 26.57
N TRP A 203 -5.93 -11.11 25.69
CA TRP A 203 -6.53 -12.41 26.00
C TRP A 203 -5.48 -13.44 26.44
N ARG A 204 -4.37 -13.55 25.68
CA ARG A 204 -3.25 -14.45 26.02
C ARG A 204 -2.55 -14.06 27.33
N GLY A 205 -2.44 -12.76 27.62
CA GLY A 205 -1.88 -12.27 28.88
C GLY A 205 -2.70 -12.70 30.09
N ARG A 206 -4.04 -12.62 30.01
CA ARG A 206 -4.95 -13.09 31.07
C ARG A 206 -4.82 -14.58 31.34
N ALA A 207 -4.78 -15.40 30.29
CA ALA A 207 -4.68 -16.86 30.42
C ALA A 207 -3.42 -17.32 31.16
N ARG A 208 -2.33 -16.54 31.11
CA ARG A 208 -1.07 -16.83 31.82
C ARG A 208 -1.08 -16.45 33.31
N MET A 209 -2.02 -15.61 33.76
CA MET A 209 -2.15 -15.22 35.17
C MET A 209 -3.11 -16.11 35.96
N SER A 210 -3.88 -16.95 35.26
CA SER A 210 -4.93 -17.80 35.84
C SER A 210 -4.53 -19.29 35.97
N GLY A 211 -3.31 -19.66 35.60
CA GLY A 211 -2.76 -21.02 35.74
C GLY A 211 -1.42 -20.97 36.46
#